data_AF-A0A522NHF0-F1
#
_entry.id   AF-A0A522NHF0-F1
#
_cell.length_a   1.000
_cell.length_b   1.000
_cell.length_c   1.000
_cell.angle_alpha   90.00
_cell.angle_beta   90.00
_cell.angle_gamma   90.00
#
_symmetry.space_group_name_H-M   'P 1'
#
loop_
_entity.id
_entity.type
_entity.pdbx_description
1 polymer ?
#
loop_
_entity_poly.entity_id
_entity_poly.type
_entity_poly.pdbx_seq_one_letter_code
_entity_poly.pdbx_strand_id
1 'polypeptide(L)'
;MSKHSIPIPGSGRITLALLAIVPAAMAYPWRSPRDYWVLGIAAAVVIVLFGVWGGLYFTTILRRRLAIIGRRNAFTPESPATATTALVRVGAPEDDSDVLPLPLIVGYLDRYGIRADKIRITSRDNASDASRRETWIGLTVSAPENLAALRARSSRIPLHETAQVAARRLADHLRETGWEATVVAPDDVPRLLTSNPRERWRGVQRGTSDFIAAYEIRVDEVLPETLDAIRSHSARETCTALEIAGDRGEPTVAVACAFQTDTPPDRKAPLPGLTPQGGNHLPALTALDLLSTARLDGHTRPPADLLSRLHWPTLVGGAHRASPTGSSDTETFEAART
;
A
#
# COMPACT_ATOMS: atom_id res chain seq x y z
N MET A 1 -19.06 18.90 -5.33
CA MET A 1 -18.15 19.69 -6.20
C MET A 1 -16.72 19.42 -5.74
N SER A 2 -16.04 18.41 -6.32
CA SER A 2 -14.69 18.02 -5.86
C SER A 2 -13.66 19.06 -6.30
N LYS A 3 -13.08 19.77 -5.32
CA LYS A 3 -11.86 20.58 -5.51
C LYS A 3 -10.75 19.62 -5.99
N HIS A 4 -10.51 19.58 -7.29
CA HIS A 4 -9.33 18.95 -7.84
C HIS A 4 -8.15 19.84 -7.45
N SER A 5 -7.40 19.43 -6.42
CA SER A 5 -6.15 20.10 -6.07
C SER A 5 -5.23 20.00 -7.27
N ILE A 6 -4.83 21.14 -7.83
CA ILE A 6 -3.85 21.17 -8.92
C ILE A 6 -2.52 20.73 -8.30
N PRO A 7 -1.92 19.61 -8.74
CA PRO A 7 -0.65 19.17 -8.19
C PRO A 7 0.41 20.26 -8.44
N ILE A 8 1.11 20.69 -7.40
CA ILE A 8 2.12 21.75 -7.50
C ILE A 8 3.19 21.31 -8.50
N PRO A 9 3.50 22.12 -9.54
CA PRO A 9 4.50 21.73 -10.53
C PRO A 9 5.89 21.66 -9.89
N GLY A 10 6.60 20.56 -10.14
CA GLY A 10 7.97 20.39 -9.67
C GLY A 10 8.95 21.36 -10.35
N SER A 11 10.06 21.64 -9.68
CA SER A 11 11.12 22.58 -10.12
C SER A 11 11.58 22.34 -11.55
N GLY A 12 11.78 21.09 -11.97
CA GLY A 12 12.20 20.77 -13.34
C GLY A 12 11.22 21.22 -14.43
N ARG A 13 9.90 21.20 -14.16
CA ARG A 13 8.90 21.70 -15.12
C ARG A 13 8.96 23.22 -15.22
N ILE A 14 9.14 23.89 -14.09
CA ILE A 14 9.28 25.34 -14.02
C ILE A 14 10.53 25.77 -14.80
N THR A 15 11.67 25.10 -14.59
CA THR A 15 12.92 25.38 -15.32
C THR A 15 12.75 25.21 -16.83
N LEU A 16 12.15 24.10 -17.29
CA LEU A 16 11.91 23.86 -18.72
C LEU A 16 10.95 24.88 -19.33
N ALA A 17 9.92 25.28 -18.58
CA ALA A 17 8.99 26.31 -19.01
C ALA A 17 9.68 27.67 -19.14
N LEU A 18 10.50 28.06 -18.15
CA LEU A 18 11.29 29.28 -18.20
C LEU A 18 12.29 29.26 -19.38
N LEU A 19 12.94 28.11 -19.61
CA LEU A 19 13.86 27.93 -20.73
C LEU A 19 13.18 28.11 -22.10
N ALA A 20 11.88 27.82 -22.22
CA ALA A 20 11.11 28.04 -23.45
C ALA A 20 10.55 29.47 -23.55
N ILE A 21 10.06 30.02 -22.44
CA ILE A 21 9.40 31.34 -22.39
C ILE A 21 10.42 32.47 -22.56
N VAL A 22 11.58 32.40 -21.91
CA VAL A 22 12.58 33.48 -21.94
C VAL A 22 13.11 33.75 -23.36
N PRO A 23 13.51 32.75 -24.17
CA PRO A 23 13.88 32.97 -25.57
C PRO A 23 12.73 33.51 -26.43
N ALA A 24 11.50 33.04 -26.20
CA ALA A 24 10.33 33.53 -26.93
C ALA A 24 10.02 35.01 -26.62
N ALA A 25 10.24 35.45 -25.38
CA ALA A 25 10.12 36.85 -24.99
C ALA A 25 11.26 37.70 -25.56
N MET A 26 12.49 37.18 -25.59
CA MET A 26 13.65 37.86 -26.18
C MET A 26 13.53 38.03 -27.70
N ALA A 27 12.70 37.22 -28.38
CA ALA A 27 12.38 37.38 -29.79
C ALA A 27 11.38 38.52 -30.09
N TYR A 28 10.97 39.29 -29.07
CA TYR A 28 10.14 40.48 -29.24
C TYR A 28 10.98 41.66 -29.78
N PRO A 29 10.50 42.42 -30.77
CA PRO A 29 9.19 42.36 -31.43
C PRO A 29 9.16 41.28 -32.53
N TRP A 30 8.20 40.35 -32.44
CA TRP A 30 8.05 39.25 -33.40
C TRP A 30 7.67 39.79 -34.79
N ARG A 31 8.64 39.85 -35.70
CA ARG A 31 8.47 40.46 -37.04
C ARG A 31 8.80 39.47 -38.17
N SER A 32 9.51 38.40 -37.86
CA SER A 32 9.90 37.35 -38.80
C SER A 32 9.03 36.09 -38.66
N PRO A 33 8.80 35.33 -39.74
CA PRO A 33 8.19 33.99 -39.65
C PRO A 33 8.91 33.06 -38.67
N ARG A 34 10.23 33.21 -38.49
CA ARG A 34 11.00 32.43 -37.51
C ARG A 34 10.62 32.77 -36.07
N ASP A 35 10.33 34.03 -35.78
CA ASP A 35 9.97 34.50 -34.45
C ASP A 35 8.61 33.91 -34.02
N TYR A 36 7.66 33.82 -34.96
CA TYR A 36 6.37 33.15 -34.75
C TYR A 36 6.51 31.65 -34.50
N TRP A 37 7.46 30.98 -35.17
CA TRP A 37 7.77 29.57 -34.90
C TRP A 37 8.28 29.35 -33.48
N VAL A 38 9.20 30.22 -33.01
CA VAL A 38 9.72 30.15 -31.63
C VAL A 38 8.60 30.35 -30.62
N LEU A 39 7.72 31.33 -30.85
CA LEU A 39 6.55 31.58 -30.00
C LEU A 39 5.59 30.38 -29.98
N GLY A 40 5.32 29.79 -31.14
CA GLY A 40 4.45 28.62 -31.27
C GLY A 40 5.01 27.39 -30.55
N ILE A 41 6.32 27.13 -30.69
CA ILE A 41 7.01 26.04 -29.97
C ILE A 41 6.95 26.29 -28.46
N ALA A 42 7.23 27.51 -28.01
CA ALA A 42 7.17 27.84 -26.58
C ALA A 42 5.77 27.62 -26.00
N ALA A 43 4.72 28.09 -26.71
CA ALA A 43 3.34 27.86 -26.31
C ALA A 43 2.99 26.36 -26.26
N ALA A 44 3.39 25.60 -27.29
CA ALA A 44 3.18 24.15 -27.33
C ALA A 44 3.88 23.42 -26.16
N VAL A 45 5.13 23.78 -25.86
CA VAL A 45 5.89 23.21 -24.74
C VAL A 45 5.19 23.49 -23.41
N VAL A 46 4.72 24.72 -23.18
CA VAL A 46 3.99 25.08 -21.95
C VAL A 46 2.70 24.28 -21.84
N ILE A 47 1.91 24.16 -22.92
CA ILE A 47 0.68 23.37 -22.94
C ILE A 47 0.97 21.89 -22.66
N VAL A 48 2.05 21.33 -23.22
CA VAL A 48 2.42 19.92 -22.99
C VAL A 48 2.92 19.69 -21.56
N LEU A 49 3.70 20.62 -20.99
CA LEU A 49 4.25 20.50 -19.64
C LEU A 49 3.19 20.68 -18.54
N PHE A 50 2.26 21.63 -18.73
CA PHE A 50 1.23 21.98 -17.75
C PHE A 50 -0.16 21.49 -18.10
N GLY A 51 -0.35 20.84 -19.25
CA GLY A 51 -1.62 20.23 -19.63
C GLY A 51 -2.03 19.17 -18.62
N VAL A 52 -3.10 19.45 -17.88
CA VAL A 52 -3.67 18.52 -16.90
C VAL A 52 -4.84 17.79 -17.54
N TRP A 53 -4.81 16.47 -17.51
CA TRP A 53 -5.94 15.64 -17.93
C TRP A 53 -6.28 14.63 -16.82
N GLY A 54 -7.47 14.77 -16.23
CA GLY A 54 -7.97 13.83 -15.22
C GLY A 54 -7.16 13.78 -13.93
N GLY A 55 -6.60 14.93 -13.50
CA GLY A 55 -5.81 15.05 -12.27
C GLY A 55 -4.31 14.75 -12.43
N LEU A 56 -3.86 14.37 -13.63
CA LEU A 56 -2.44 14.11 -13.93
C LEU A 56 -1.95 15.00 -15.07
N TYR A 57 -0.67 15.32 -15.04
CA TYR A 57 0.01 16.02 -16.14
C TYR A 57 0.17 15.10 -17.37
N PHE A 58 0.09 15.67 -18.58
CA PHE A 58 0.26 14.93 -19.83
C PHE A 58 1.58 14.14 -19.87
N THR A 59 2.68 14.76 -19.42
CA THR A 59 3.99 14.10 -19.31
C THR A 59 3.94 12.87 -18.41
N THR A 60 3.15 12.92 -17.33
CA THR A 60 3.01 11.81 -16.39
C THR A 60 2.20 10.68 -17.03
N ILE A 61 1.14 11.02 -17.78
CA ILE A 61 0.35 10.03 -18.53
C ILE A 61 1.22 9.31 -19.55
N LEU A 62 1.98 10.05 -20.36
CA LEU A 62 2.86 9.49 -21.39
C LEU A 62 3.95 8.59 -20.76
N ARG A 63 4.62 9.07 -19.71
CA ARG A 63 5.62 8.28 -18.98
C ARG A 63 5.04 6.98 -18.44
N ARG A 64 3.86 7.04 -17.78
CA ARG A 64 3.20 5.84 -17.25
C ARG A 64 2.80 4.86 -18.36
N ARG A 65 2.32 5.36 -19.51
CA ARG A 65 2.01 4.52 -20.68
C ARG A 65 3.25 3.79 -21.21
N LEU A 66 4.37 4.49 -21.37
CA LEU A 66 5.63 3.89 -21.77
C LEU A 66 6.14 2.87 -20.74
N ALA A 67 5.98 3.18 -19.45
CA ALA A 67 6.39 2.29 -18.37
C ALA A 67 5.58 0.98 -18.36
N ILE A 68 4.27 1.00 -18.63
CA ILE A 68 3.45 -0.22 -18.77
C ILE A 68 3.97 -1.08 -19.92
N ILE A 69 4.31 -0.46 -21.07
CA ILE A 69 4.86 -1.19 -22.23
C ILE A 69 6.21 -1.80 -21.88
N GLY A 70 7.09 -1.04 -21.20
CA GLY A 70 8.40 -1.53 -20.76
C GLY A 70 8.30 -2.70 -19.77
N ARG A 71 7.41 -2.60 -18.78
CA ARG A 71 7.21 -3.65 -17.75
C ARG A 71 6.69 -4.95 -18.34
N ARG A 72 5.92 -4.90 -19.43
CA ARG A 72 5.47 -6.11 -20.14
C ARG A 72 6.64 -6.98 -20.63
N ASN A 73 7.81 -6.39 -20.83
CA ASN A 73 8.98 -7.08 -21.37
C ASN A 73 10.02 -7.48 -20.31
N ALA A 74 9.94 -6.99 -19.05
CA ALA A 74 11.03 -7.17 -18.09
C ALA A 74 10.68 -6.91 -16.60
N PHE A 75 9.47 -7.23 -16.12
CA PHE A 75 9.18 -7.04 -14.68
C PHE A 75 9.75 -8.17 -13.82
N THR A 76 10.91 -7.91 -13.20
CA THR A 76 11.41 -8.67 -12.04
C THR A 76 11.34 -7.76 -10.82
N PRO A 77 10.47 -8.02 -9.83
CA PRO A 77 10.48 -7.28 -8.58
C PRO A 77 11.74 -7.65 -7.81
N GLU A 78 12.78 -6.84 -7.94
CA GLU A 78 13.99 -6.98 -7.14
C GLU A 78 13.78 -6.26 -5.80
N SER A 79 13.63 -7.05 -4.73
CA SER A 79 13.64 -6.48 -3.38
C SER A 79 15.08 -6.08 -3.06
N PRO A 80 15.38 -4.81 -2.75
CA PRO A 80 16.73 -4.40 -2.46
C PRO A 80 17.28 -5.21 -1.29
N ALA A 81 18.42 -5.87 -1.48
CA ALA A 81 19.08 -6.69 -0.46
C ALA A 81 19.47 -5.92 0.82
N THR A 82 19.29 -4.59 0.82
CA THR A 82 19.58 -3.68 1.91
C THR A 82 18.42 -3.50 2.90
N ALA A 83 17.24 -4.05 2.62
CA ALA A 83 16.10 -4.00 3.52
C ALA A 83 15.41 -5.36 3.60
N THR A 84 14.79 -5.66 4.73
CA THR A 84 14.04 -6.90 4.92
C THR A 84 12.77 -6.63 5.70
N THR A 85 11.70 -7.35 5.38
CA THR A 85 10.40 -7.25 6.07
C THR A 85 10.14 -8.54 6.81
N ALA A 86 9.84 -8.44 8.11
CA ALA A 86 9.35 -9.55 8.92
C ALA A 86 7.87 -9.34 9.23
N LEU A 87 7.07 -10.41 9.24
CA LEU A 87 5.62 -10.36 9.37
C LEU A 87 5.12 -11.02 10.66
N VAL A 88 4.14 -10.37 11.28
CA VAL A 88 3.37 -10.90 12.41
C VAL A 88 1.91 -10.96 11.98
N ARG A 89 1.30 -12.14 12.02
CA ARG A 89 -0.14 -12.31 11.87
C ARG A 89 -0.81 -12.01 13.21
N VAL A 90 -1.84 -11.18 13.18
CA VAL A 90 -2.65 -10.82 14.35
C VAL A 90 -4.00 -11.51 14.23
N GLY A 91 -4.32 -12.30 15.24
CA GLY A 91 -5.61 -12.96 15.43
C GLY A 91 -6.58 -12.07 16.19
N ALA A 92 -7.59 -12.69 16.77
CA ALA A 92 -8.53 -11.97 17.60
C ALA A 92 -7.93 -11.65 18.97
N PRO A 93 -8.38 -10.56 19.63
CA PRO A 93 -8.08 -10.33 21.04
C PRO A 93 -8.75 -11.40 21.92
N GLU A 94 -8.13 -11.71 23.05
CA GLU A 94 -8.73 -12.57 24.11
C GLU A 94 -9.89 -11.85 24.81
N ASP A 95 -9.82 -10.53 24.90
CA ASP A 95 -10.86 -9.63 25.42
C ASP A 95 -11.71 -9.05 24.28
N ASP A 96 -12.91 -8.50 24.57
CA ASP A 96 -13.79 -7.81 23.60
C ASP A 96 -13.21 -6.48 23.03
N SER A 97 -11.90 -6.24 23.19
CA SER A 97 -11.24 -5.05 22.67
C SER A 97 -10.91 -5.19 21.18
N ASP A 98 -11.87 -4.91 20.31
CA ASP A 98 -11.74 -5.02 18.83
C ASP A 98 -10.78 -4.01 18.17
N VAL A 99 -9.97 -3.28 18.96
CA VAL A 99 -9.16 -2.14 18.48
C VAL A 99 -7.67 -2.40 18.67
N LEU A 100 -6.98 -2.61 17.55
CA LEU A 100 -5.54 -2.83 17.54
C LEU A 100 -4.77 -1.64 18.18
N PRO A 101 -3.80 -1.86 19.09
CA PRO A 101 -3.11 -0.78 19.80
C PRO A 101 -2.07 -0.07 18.89
N LEU A 102 -2.54 0.83 18.03
CA LEU A 102 -1.69 1.60 17.12
C LEU A 102 -0.57 2.40 17.83
N PRO A 103 -0.79 3.04 19.00
CA PRO A 103 0.29 3.75 19.70
C PRO A 103 1.44 2.83 20.13
N LEU A 104 1.15 1.58 20.50
CA LEU A 104 2.17 0.58 20.83
C LEU A 104 2.99 0.26 19.59
N ILE A 105 2.32 0.01 18.46
CA ILE A 105 2.95 -0.33 17.18
C ILE A 105 3.85 0.80 16.68
N VAL A 106 3.38 2.06 16.73
CA VAL A 106 4.21 3.25 16.40
C VAL A 106 5.47 3.30 17.25
N GLY A 107 5.38 2.86 18.50
CA GLY A 107 6.52 2.77 19.41
C GLY A 107 7.62 1.80 18.98
N TYR A 108 7.39 0.92 17.99
CA TYR A 108 8.40 0.04 17.39
C TYR A 108 9.15 0.67 16.21
N LEU A 109 8.81 1.90 15.79
CA LEU A 109 9.61 2.65 14.79
C LEU A 109 11.04 2.89 15.28
N ASP A 110 11.20 3.19 16.57
CA ASP A 110 12.50 3.26 17.22
C ASP A 110 12.37 2.64 18.62
N ARG A 111 12.87 1.40 18.75
CA ARG A 111 12.83 0.63 20.00
C ARG A 111 13.97 -0.38 20.06
N TYR A 112 14.49 -0.60 21.27
CA TYR A 112 15.55 -1.58 21.55
C TYR A 112 16.82 -1.37 20.70
N GLY A 113 17.11 -0.12 20.31
CA GLY A 113 18.26 0.22 19.47
C GLY A 113 18.16 -0.24 18.02
N ILE A 114 16.94 -0.56 17.54
CA ILE A 114 16.64 -0.83 16.14
C ILE A 114 15.61 0.20 15.66
N ARG A 115 15.88 0.79 14.51
CA ARG A 115 14.99 1.68 13.78
C ARG A 115 14.32 0.93 12.64
N ALA A 116 13.00 0.89 12.64
CA ALA A 116 12.25 0.39 11.51
C ALA A 116 12.17 1.47 10.42
N ASP A 117 12.44 1.09 9.17
CA ASP A 117 12.23 1.98 8.02
C ASP A 117 10.74 2.32 7.88
N LYS A 118 9.89 1.31 8.13
CA LYS A 118 8.44 1.43 8.17
C LYS A 118 7.80 0.28 8.94
N ILE A 119 6.59 0.54 9.42
CA ILE A 119 5.67 -0.48 9.94
C ILE A 119 4.40 -0.41 9.11
N ARG A 120 3.95 -1.56 8.61
CA ARG A 120 2.72 -1.64 7.81
C ARG A 120 1.74 -2.58 8.47
N ILE A 121 0.50 -2.12 8.60
CA ILE A 121 -0.63 -2.93 9.06
C ILE A 121 -1.51 -3.16 7.85
N THR A 122 -1.68 -4.42 7.47
CA THR A 122 -2.47 -4.80 6.30
C THR A 122 -3.59 -5.73 6.73
N SER A 123 -4.82 -5.44 6.32
CA SER A 123 -5.96 -6.33 6.48
C SER A 123 -6.50 -6.77 5.13
N ARG A 124 -6.85 -8.04 5.04
CA ARG A 124 -7.42 -8.66 3.85
C ARG A 124 -8.79 -9.22 4.21
N ASP A 125 -9.81 -8.69 3.54
CA ASP A 125 -11.21 -9.00 3.78
C ASP A 125 -11.80 -9.68 2.56
N ASN A 126 -12.52 -10.78 2.78
CA ASN A 126 -13.26 -11.47 1.74
C ASN A 126 -14.76 -11.24 1.93
N ALA A 127 -15.45 -10.70 0.92
CA ALA A 127 -16.87 -10.39 1.05
C ALA A 127 -17.75 -11.64 1.23
N SER A 128 -17.30 -12.80 0.74
CA SER A 128 -18.04 -14.06 0.89
C SER A 128 -17.89 -14.68 2.28
N ASP A 129 -16.86 -14.29 3.03
CA ASP A 129 -16.58 -14.86 4.35
C ASP A 129 -15.88 -13.84 5.26
N ALA A 130 -16.69 -13.09 6.02
CA ALA A 130 -16.20 -12.10 6.98
C ALA A 130 -15.37 -12.72 8.12
N SER A 131 -15.52 -14.03 8.39
CA SER A 131 -14.73 -14.75 9.39
C SER A 131 -13.29 -15.05 8.94
N ARG A 132 -13.01 -14.86 7.64
CA ARG A 132 -11.66 -15.00 7.04
C ARG A 132 -10.91 -13.68 6.91
N ARG A 133 -11.32 -12.63 7.61
CA ARG A 133 -10.51 -11.42 7.72
C ARG A 133 -9.16 -11.80 8.33
N GLU A 134 -8.08 -11.43 7.69
CA GLU A 134 -6.74 -11.66 8.22
C GLU A 134 -6.01 -10.33 8.32
N THR A 135 -5.28 -10.11 9.43
CA THR A 135 -4.50 -8.89 9.66
C THR A 135 -3.04 -9.26 9.90
N TRP A 136 -2.15 -8.53 9.24
CA TRP A 136 -0.71 -8.66 9.39
C TRP A 136 -0.07 -7.33 9.75
N ILE A 137 0.97 -7.39 10.57
CA ILE A 137 1.87 -6.30 10.86
C ILE A 137 3.23 -6.66 10.25
N GLY A 138 3.63 -5.93 9.22
CA GLY A 138 4.94 -5.98 8.60
C GLY A 138 5.88 -4.96 9.22
N LEU A 139 7.05 -5.41 9.67
CA LEU A 139 8.13 -4.57 10.16
C LEU A 139 9.28 -4.60 9.15
N THR A 140 9.56 -3.48 8.50
CA THR A 140 10.68 -3.39 7.56
C THR A 140 11.88 -2.73 8.24
N VAL A 141 13.03 -3.40 8.18
CA VAL A 141 14.30 -2.89 8.70
C VAL A 141 15.26 -2.63 7.55
N SER A 142 15.85 -1.43 7.55
CA SER A 142 16.85 -1.01 6.58
C SER A 142 18.26 -1.16 7.17
N ALA A 143 19.16 -1.83 6.45
CA ALA A 143 20.55 -2.01 6.87
C ALA A 143 21.34 -0.69 6.96
N PRO A 144 21.26 0.25 5.99
CA PRO A 144 21.92 1.55 6.10
C PRO A 144 21.57 2.31 7.39
N GLU A 145 20.29 2.33 7.77
CA GLU A 145 19.81 3.05 8.96
C GLU A 145 20.23 2.39 10.28
N ASN A 146 20.50 1.08 10.24
CA ASN A 146 20.82 0.28 11.43
C ASN A 146 22.25 -0.26 11.42
N LEU A 147 23.13 0.25 10.55
CA LEU A 147 24.42 -0.37 10.27
C LEU A 147 25.29 -0.54 11.52
N ALA A 148 25.31 0.45 12.40
CA ALA A 148 26.06 0.39 13.65
C ALA A 148 25.56 -0.76 14.56
N ALA A 149 24.23 -0.87 14.71
CA ALA A 149 23.61 -1.90 15.53
C ALA A 149 23.80 -3.31 14.92
N LEU A 150 23.75 -3.43 13.59
CA LEU A 150 23.97 -4.70 12.89
C LEU A 150 25.44 -5.16 13.01
N ARG A 151 26.40 -4.24 12.84
CA ARG A 151 27.84 -4.53 12.99
C ARG A 151 28.21 -4.94 14.42
N ALA A 152 27.56 -4.36 15.42
CA ALA A 152 27.77 -4.74 16.83
C ALA A 152 27.33 -6.19 17.12
N ARG A 153 26.40 -6.74 16.33
CA ARG A 153 25.92 -8.12 16.49
C ARG A 153 26.78 -9.13 15.74
N SER A 154 27.24 -8.81 14.53
CA SER A 154 28.11 -9.68 13.74
C SER A 154 28.74 -8.95 12.56
N SER A 155 29.94 -9.37 12.17
CA SER A 155 30.61 -8.91 10.94
C SER A 155 29.85 -9.30 9.66
N ARG A 156 28.96 -10.30 9.73
CA ARG A 156 28.12 -10.74 8.60
C ARG A 156 26.86 -9.89 8.38
N ILE A 157 26.61 -8.87 9.22
CA ILE A 157 25.44 -7.97 9.13
C ILE A 157 24.11 -8.77 9.11
N PRO A 158 23.66 -9.30 10.26
CA PRO A 158 22.53 -10.23 10.35
C PRO A 158 21.19 -9.50 10.25
N LEU A 159 20.89 -8.94 9.07
CA LEU A 159 19.71 -8.10 8.84
C LEU A 159 18.41 -8.88 9.01
N HIS A 160 18.33 -10.07 8.40
CA HIS A 160 17.13 -10.90 8.42
C HIS A 160 16.80 -11.39 9.83
N GLU A 161 17.79 -11.92 10.54
CA GLU A 161 17.64 -12.40 11.91
C GLU A 161 17.27 -11.25 12.86
N THR A 162 17.85 -10.06 12.67
CA THR A 162 17.52 -8.88 13.48
C THR A 162 16.05 -8.47 13.28
N ALA A 163 15.56 -8.45 12.04
CA ALA A 163 14.16 -8.15 11.76
C ALA A 163 13.21 -9.21 12.33
N GLN A 164 13.54 -10.50 12.19
CA GLN A 164 12.75 -11.60 12.79
C GLN A 164 12.68 -11.49 14.32
N VAL A 165 13.79 -11.17 14.99
CA VAL A 165 13.81 -10.98 16.44
C VAL A 165 12.96 -9.78 16.84
N ALA A 166 13.01 -8.68 16.09
CA ALA A 166 12.16 -7.52 16.34
C ALA A 166 10.67 -7.84 16.17
N ALA A 167 10.30 -8.59 15.12
CA ALA A 167 8.93 -9.07 14.91
C ALA A 167 8.48 -10.03 16.03
N ARG A 168 9.34 -10.94 16.49
CA ARG A 168 9.03 -11.83 17.62
C ARG A 168 8.77 -11.03 18.89
N ARG A 169 9.60 -10.03 19.20
CA ARG A 169 9.38 -9.12 20.34
C ARG A 169 8.10 -8.29 20.22
N LEU A 170 7.67 -7.96 19.01
CA LEU A 170 6.38 -7.31 18.80
C LEU A 170 5.23 -8.29 19.07
N ALA A 171 5.31 -9.51 18.54
CA ALA A 171 4.32 -10.55 18.78
C ALA A 171 4.20 -10.91 20.28
N ASP A 172 5.33 -11.03 20.98
CA ASP A 172 5.37 -11.30 22.43
C ASP A 172 4.65 -10.18 23.21
N HIS A 173 4.96 -8.92 22.90
CA HIS A 173 4.33 -7.77 23.56
C HIS A 173 2.84 -7.65 23.24
N LEU A 174 2.42 -7.98 22.00
CA LEU A 174 1.00 -8.05 21.66
C LEU A 174 0.27 -9.14 22.46
N ARG A 175 0.88 -10.33 22.60
CA ARG A 175 0.35 -11.41 23.45
C ARG A 175 0.27 -11.03 24.91
N GLU A 176 1.27 -10.32 25.43
CA GLU A 176 1.24 -9.77 26.80
C GLU A 176 0.09 -8.77 27.01
N THR A 177 -0.34 -8.09 25.95
CA THR A 177 -1.53 -7.20 25.95
C THR A 177 -2.84 -7.90 25.61
N GLY A 178 -2.88 -9.24 25.56
CA GLY A 178 -4.09 -10.03 25.32
C GLY A 178 -4.44 -10.27 23.85
N TRP A 179 -3.51 -10.05 22.90
CA TRP A 179 -3.75 -10.31 21.48
C TRP A 179 -3.15 -11.63 21.03
N GLU A 180 -3.88 -12.40 20.22
CA GLU A 180 -3.27 -13.50 19.48
C GLU A 180 -2.30 -12.95 18.43
N ALA A 181 -1.00 -13.25 18.54
CA ALA A 181 0.00 -12.79 17.59
C ALA A 181 1.06 -13.87 17.31
N THR A 182 1.28 -14.16 16.03
CA THR A 182 2.19 -15.21 15.56
C THR A 182 3.08 -14.70 14.44
N VAL A 183 4.39 -14.94 14.53
CA VAL A 183 5.34 -14.61 13.45
C VAL A 183 5.10 -15.55 12.27
N VAL A 184 5.04 -14.99 11.05
CA VAL A 184 4.77 -15.75 9.82
C VAL A 184 6.08 -16.01 9.09
N ALA A 185 6.30 -17.26 8.66
CA ALA A 185 7.44 -17.60 7.81
C ALA A 185 7.24 -17.04 6.39
N PRO A 186 8.30 -16.63 5.67
CA PRO A 186 8.18 -16.01 4.35
C PRO A 186 7.40 -16.86 3.33
N ASP A 187 7.47 -18.18 3.43
CA ASP A 187 6.81 -19.12 2.52
C ASP A 187 5.29 -19.23 2.76
N ASP A 188 4.84 -18.90 3.98
CA ASP A 188 3.43 -18.96 4.39
C ASP A 188 2.68 -17.65 4.12
N VAL A 189 3.35 -16.65 3.52
CA VAL A 189 2.77 -15.32 3.30
C VAL A 189 1.84 -15.35 2.09
N PRO A 190 0.55 -14.98 2.23
CA PRO A 190 -0.36 -14.92 1.11
C PRO A 190 0.08 -13.88 0.08
N ARG A 191 0.26 -14.31 -1.17
CA ARG A 191 0.61 -13.40 -2.26
C ARG A 191 -0.61 -12.61 -2.72
N LEU A 192 -0.41 -11.31 -2.98
CA LEU A 192 -1.45 -10.45 -3.56
C LEU A 192 -1.50 -10.57 -5.09
N LEU A 193 -0.34 -10.72 -5.73
CA LEU A 193 -0.21 -10.85 -7.18
C LEU A 193 0.05 -12.30 -7.58
N THR A 194 -0.56 -12.73 -8.69
CA THR A 194 -0.24 -14.00 -9.35
C THR A 194 1.07 -13.86 -10.12
N SER A 195 1.66 -14.99 -10.54
CA SER A 195 2.96 -15.02 -11.22
C SER A 195 2.98 -14.37 -12.62
N ASN A 196 1.82 -14.05 -13.22
CA ASN A 196 1.74 -13.42 -14.54
C ASN A 196 0.67 -12.31 -14.62
N PRO A 197 0.83 -11.21 -13.86
CA PRO A 197 -0.13 -10.13 -13.84
C PRO A 197 0.00 -9.26 -15.10
N ARG A 198 -1.10 -9.02 -15.79
CA ARG A 198 -1.12 -8.10 -16.96
C ARG A 198 -1.59 -6.71 -16.52
N GLU A 199 -0.66 -5.77 -16.44
CA GLU A 199 -1.00 -4.39 -16.12
C GLU A 199 -1.76 -3.71 -17.26
N ARG A 200 -2.90 -3.11 -16.92
CA ARG A 200 -3.66 -2.19 -17.77
C ARG A 200 -3.70 -0.81 -17.10
N TRP A 201 -4.14 0.19 -17.85
CA TRP A 201 -4.24 1.56 -17.34
C TRP A 201 -5.11 1.68 -16.07
N ARG A 202 -6.16 0.87 -15.94
CA ARG A 202 -7.15 0.97 -14.85
C ARG A 202 -6.96 -0.06 -13.73
N GLY A 203 -6.07 -1.01 -13.90
CA GLY A 203 -5.87 -2.11 -12.96
C GLY A 203 -4.99 -3.20 -13.54
N VAL A 204 -4.74 -4.23 -12.76
CA VAL A 204 -4.01 -5.42 -13.16
C VAL A 204 -5.00 -6.56 -13.39
N GLN A 205 -4.87 -7.25 -14.52
CA GLN A 205 -5.66 -8.43 -14.85
C GLN A 205 -4.84 -9.68 -14.47
N ARG A 206 -5.37 -10.51 -13.58
CA ARG A 206 -4.76 -11.78 -13.15
C ARG A 206 -5.36 -12.99 -13.88
N GLY A 207 -6.59 -12.87 -14.36
CA GLY A 207 -7.32 -13.89 -15.13
C GLY A 207 -8.40 -13.29 -16.02
N THR A 208 -9.28 -14.10 -16.62
CA THR A 208 -10.33 -13.62 -17.53
C THR A 208 -11.33 -12.70 -16.82
N SER A 209 -11.72 -13.06 -15.60
CA SER A 209 -12.68 -12.34 -14.75
C SER A 209 -12.07 -12.09 -13.36
N ASP A 210 -10.79 -11.70 -13.32
CA ASP A 210 -10.09 -11.38 -12.07
C ASP A 210 -9.23 -10.14 -12.29
N PHE A 211 -9.74 -9.01 -11.81
CA PHE A 211 -9.13 -7.71 -11.89
C PHE A 211 -8.83 -7.20 -10.50
N ILE A 212 -7.67 -6.59 -10.33
CA ILE A 212 -7.27 -5.94 -9.09
C ILE A 212 -6.84 -4.50 -9.37
N ALA A 213 -7.36 -3.56 -8.60
CA ALA A 213 -7.07 -2.14 -8.75
C ALA A 213 -6.58 -1.55 -7.44
N ALA A 214 -5.38 -0.98 -7.45
CA ALA A 214 -4.84 -0.21 -6.33
C ALA A 214 -5.31 1.25 -6.35
N TYR A 215 -5.58 1.77 -5.16
CA TYR A 215 -5.97 3.13 -4.87
C TYR A 215 -5.15 3.66 -3.70
N GLU A 216 -4.73 4.92 -3.80
CA GLU A 216 -4.20 5.68 -2.67
C GLU A 216 -5.37 6.33 -1.92
N ILE A 217 -5.33 6.31 -0.61
CA ILE A 217 -6.35 6.92 0.25
C ILE A 217 -5.79 8.22 0.80
N ARG A 218 -6.56 9.29 0.68
CA ARG A 218 -6.18 10.57 1.26
C ARG A 218 -6.17 10.47 2.79
N VAL A 219 -5.04 10.84 3.39
CA VAL A 219 -4.89 10.91 4.85
C VAL A 219 -5.35 12.30 5.32
N ASP A 220 -6.58 12.37 5.82
CA ASP A 220 -7.19 13.56 6.42
C ASP A 220 -8.04 13.18 7.64
N GLU A 221 -8.77 14.16 8.19
CA GLU A 221 -9.67 13.95 9.33
C GLU A 221 -10.82 12.97 9.06
N VAL A 222 -11.15 12.73 7.78
CA VAL A 222 -12.28 11.88 7.32
C VAL A 222 -11.80 10.46 6.95
N LEU A 223 -10.55 10.14 7.29
CA LEU A 223 -9.96 8.83 7.03
C LEU A 223 -10.73 7.68 7.70
N PRO A 224 -11.17 7.78 8.98
CA PRO A 224 -11.95 6.72 9.61
C PRO A 224 -13.22 6.37 8.82
N GLU A 225 -14.01 7.37 8.43
CA GLU A 225 -15.24 7.17 7.65
C GLU A 225 -14.95 6.61 6.26
N THR A 226 -13.80 6.99 5.67
CA THR A 226 -13.35 6.45 4.38
C THR A 226 -12.99 4.97 4.50
N LEU A 227 -12.31 4.56 5.57
CA LEU A 227 -11.99 3.15 5.85
C LEU A 227 -13.27 2.35 6.09
N ASP A 228 -14.26 2.92 6.78
CA ASP A 228 -15.55 2.28 7.01
C ASP A 228 -16.28 2.04 5.69
N ALA A 229 -16.32 3.04 4.82
CA ALA A 229 -16.91 2.94 3.48
C ALA A 229 -16.20 1.89 2.61
N ILE A 230 -14.88 1.77 2.71
CA ILE A 230 -14.08 0.75 2.01
C ILE A 230 -14.46 -0.66 2.47
N ARG A 231 -14.69 -0.85 3.77
CA ARG A 231 -15.09 -2.16 4.32
C ARG A 231 -16.50 -2.56 3.91
N SER A 232 -17.41 -1.59 3.78
CA SER A 232 -18.78 -1.84 3.29
C SER A 232 -18.87 -1.92 1.75
N HIS A 233 -17.78 -1.69 1.03
CA HIS A 233 -17.78 -1.75 -0.43
C HIS A 233 -17.83 -3.19 -0.92
N SER A 234 -18.75 -3.47 -1.85
CA SER A 234 -18.86 -4.79 -2.47
C SER A 234 -17.71 -5.03 -3.44
N ALA A 235 -16.70 -5.76 -2.96
CA ALA A 235 -15.60 -6.30 -3.75
C ALA A 235 -15.41 -7.77 -3.36
N ARG A 236 -14.89 -8.60 -4.26
CA ARG A 236 -14.63 -10.01 -3.96
C ARG A 236 -13.61 -10.15 -2.82
N GLU A 237 -12.62 -9.28 -2.84
CA GLU A 237 -11.61 -9.16 -1.80
C GLU A 237 -11.13 -7.71 -1.72
N THR A 238 -10.94 -7.24 -0.49
CA THR A 238 -10.44 -5.91 -0.18
C THR A 238 -9.16 -6.06 0.62
N CYS A 239 -8.05 -5.55 0.10
CA CYS A 239 -6.80 -5.42 0.82
C CYS A 239 -6.61 -3.96 1.20
N THR A 240 -6.52 -3.64 2.49
CA THR A 240 -6.29 -2.28 2.99
C THR A 240 -5.02 -2.26 3.80
N ALA A 241 -4.14 -1.30 3.56
CA ALA A 241 -2.88 -1.16 4.27
C ALA A 241 -2.68 0.26 4.79
N LEU A 242 -2.29 0.34 6.05
CA LEU A 242 -1.79 1.53 6.73
C LEU A 242 -0.28 1.38 6.90
N GLU A 243 0.50 2.30 6.35
CA GLU A 243 1.94 2.34 6.52
C GLU A 243 2.34 3.57 7.34
N ILE A 244 3.15 3.33 8.37
CA ILE A 244 3.69 4.34 9.27
C ILE A 244 5.21 4.30 9.11
N ALA A 245 5.83 5.45 8.86
CA ALA A 245 7.27 5.57 8.64
C ALA A 245 7.83 6.85 9.27
N GLY A 246 9.14 7.06 9.12
CA GLY A 246 9.82 8.23 9.65
C GLY A 246 10.19 8.11 11.13
N ASP A 247 10.54 9.22 11.74
CA ASP A 247 10.98 9.25 13.13
C ASP A 247 9.78 9.05 14.08
N ARG A 248 9.99 8.32 15.18
CA ARG A 248 8.95 8.06 16.18
C ARG A 248 8.27 9.33 16.72
N GLY A 249 8.99 10.45 16.80
CA GLY A 249 8.46 11.73 17.27
C GLY A 249 7.67 12.50 16.20
N GLU A 250 7.95 12.26 14.92
CA GLU A 250 7.28 12.90 13.79
C GLU A 250 6.97 11.88 12.69
N PRO A 251 6.08 10.90 12.97
CA PRO A 251 5.81 9.83 12.02
C PRO A 251 5.06 10.38 10.79
N THR A 252 5.33 9.80 9.63
CA THR A 252 4.53 9.98 8.42
C THR A 252 3.65 8.77 8.21
N VAL A 253 2.48 8.99 7.60
CA VAL A 253 1.48 7.96 7.35
C VAL A 253 1.08 7.98 5.88
N ALA A 254 0.93 6.79 5.29
CA ALA A 254 0.32 6.56 4.00
C ALA A 254 -0.73 5.45 4.13
N VAL A 255 -1.85 5.56 3.41
CA VAL A 255 -2.86 4.50 3.39
C VAL A 255 -3.20 4.17 1.94
N ALA A 256 -3.31 2.88 1.65
CA ALA A 256 -3.68 2.37 0.33
C ALA A 256 -4.70 1.25 0.47
N CYS A 257 -5.51 1.06 -0.57
CA CYS A 257 -6.35 -0.13 -0.70
C CYS A 257 -6.26 -0.72 -2.10
N ALA A 258 -6.57 -2.01 -2.20
CA ALA A 258 -6.77 -2.70 -3.45
C ALA A 258 -8.09 -3.47 -3.40
N PHE A 259 -8.89 -3.31 -4.45
CA PHE A 259 -10.11 -4.07 -4.65
C PHE A 259 -9.89 -5.13 -5.72
N GLN A 260 -10.28 -6.36 -5.40
CA GLN A 260 -10.45 -7.43 -6.37
C GLN A 260 -11.90 -7.47 -6.84
N THR A 261 -12.09 -7.43 -8.16
CA THR A 261 -13.41 -7.45 -8.81
C THR A 261 -13.43 -8.42 -9.99
N ASP A 262 -14.60 -8.96 -10.29
CA ASP A 262 -14.74 -9.87 -11.44
C ASP A 262 -14.86 -9.11 -12.78
N THR A 263 -15.13 -7.80 -12.72
CA THR A 263 -15.21 -6.90 -13.87
C THR A 263 -14.07 -5.88 -13.87
N PRO A 264 -13.70 -5.33 -15.04
CA PRO A 264 -12.69 -4.29 -15.12
C PRO A 264 -13.09 -3.04 -14.31
N PRO A 265 -12.17 -2.46 -13.54
CA PRO A 265 -12.42 -1.25 -12.76
C PRO A 265 -12.74 -0.05 -13.65
N ASP A 266 -13.58 0.83 -13.10
CA ASP A 266 -13.98 2.07 -13.75
C ASP A 266 -12.84 3.09 -13.86
N ARG A 267 -13.07 4.16 -14.63
CA ARG A 267 -12.08 5.23 -14.79
C ARG A 267 -11.93 6.07 -13.52
N LYS A 268 -13.01 6.22 -12.75
CA LYS A 268 -13.05 6.99 -11.50
C LYS A 268 -12.91 6.03 -10.32
N ALA A 269 -12.46 6.56 -9.19
CA ALA A 269 -12.49 5.77 -7.96
C ALA A 269 -13.93 5.46 -7.54
N PRO A 270 -14.17 4.28 -6.93
CA PRO A 270 -15.51 3.85 -6.53
C PRO A 270 -16.04 4.64 -5.32
N LEU A 271 -15.15 5.18 -4.49
CA LEU A 271 -15.49 5.89 -3.25
C LEU A 271 -14.80 7.26 -3.20
N PRO A 272 -15.38 8.25 -2.49
CA PRO A 272 -14.69 9.51 -2.21
C PRO A 272 -13.42 9.27 -1.38
N GLY A 273 -12.43 10.16 -1.51
CA GLY A 273 -11.15 10.04 -0.79
C GLY A 273 -10.14 9.09 -1.42
N LEU A 274 -10.58 8.22 -2.35
CA LEU A 274 -9.71 7.33 -3.12
C LEU A 274 -9.19 8.00 -4.39
N THR A 275 -7.89 7.82 -4.64
CA THR A 275 -7.22 8.25 -5.87
C THR A 275 -6.75 7.02 -6.66
N PRO A 276 -7.24 6.79 -7.89
CA PRO A 276 -6.87 5.63 -8.67
C PRO A 276 -5.42 5.73 -9.15
N GLN A 277 -4.65 4.65 -9.01
CA GLN A 277 -3.25 4.59 -9.46
C GLN A 277 -3.12 4.31 -10.97
N GLY A 278 -3.82 5.11 -11.78
CA GLY A 278 -3.91 4.93 -13.23
C GLY A 278 -2.54 4.83 -13.91
N GLY A 279 -2.27 3.68 -14.51
CA GLY A 279 -0.98 3.34 -15.15
C GLY A 279 0.22 3.13 -14.20
N ASN A 280 -0.03 3.02 -12.90
CA ASN A 280 0.94 2.69 -11.85
C ASN A 280 0.43 1.56 -10.94
N HIS A 281 -0.54 0.76 -11.40
CA HIS A 281 -1.19 -0.24 -10.56
C HIS A 281 -0.25 -1.39 -10.22
N LEU A 282 0.58 -1.87 -11.15
CA LEU A 282 1.48 -2.98 -10.85
C LEU A 282 2.53 -2.58 -9.79
N PRO A 283 3.26 -1.45 -9.93
CA PRO A 283 4.15 -0.97 -8.87
C PRO A 283 3.43 -0.72 -7.54
N ALA A 284 2.23 -0.12 -7.57
CA ALA A 284 1.46 0.12 -6.34
C ALA A 284 1.04 -1.20 -5.66
N LEU A 285 0.65 -2.22 -6.42
CA LEU A 285 0.29 -3.54 -5.88
C LEU A 285 1.52 -4.31 -5.41
N THR A 286 2.66 -4.21 -6.09
CA THR A 286 3.93 -4.76 -5.61
C THR A 286 4.40 -4.06 -4.34
N ALA A 287 4.20 -2.74 -4.23
CA ALA A 287 4.45 -1.99 -3.02
C ALA A 287 3.49 -2.42 -1.90
N LEU A 288 2.23 -2.74 -2.21
CA LEU A 288 1.21 -3.19 -1.25
C LEU A 288 1.40 -4.63 -0.76
N ASP A 289 2.17 -5.46 -1.47
CA ASP A 289 2.46 -6.84 -1.06
C ASP A 289 3.04 -6.90 0.36
N LEU A 290 2.69 -7.93 1.12
CA LEU A 290 2.98 -8.03 2.55
C LEU A 290 4.48 -8.04 2.86
N LEU A 291 5.29 -8.66 2.01
CA LEU A 291 6.76 -8.72 2.17
C LEU A 291 7.49 -7.54 1.53
N SER A 292 6.76 -6.62 0.88
CA SER A 292 7.36 -5.53 0.13
C SER A 292 8.14 -4.57 1.02
N THR A 293 9.38 -4.32 0.67
CA THR A 293 10.23 -3.31 1.30
C THR A 293 9.97 -1.91 0.73
N ALA A 294 9.30 -1.79 -0.42
CA ALA A 294 8.96 -0.51 -1.04
C ALA A 294 7.89 0.24 -0.25
N ARG A 295 8.07 1.55 -0.04
CA ARG A 295 7.08 2.40 0.64
C ARG A 295 5.83 2.60 -0.21
N LEU A 296 4.70 2.82 0.47
CA LEU A 296 3.47 3.24 -0.19
C LEU A 296 3.59 4.69 -0.69
N ASP A 297 2.92 5.00 -1.79
CA ASP A 297 2.78 6.38 -2.25
C ASP A 297 1.86 7.16 -1.27
N GLY A 298 2.05 8.48 -1.17
CA GLY A 298 1.13 9.35 -0.42
C GLY A 298 1.50 9.60 1.05
N HIS A 299 2.75 9.35 1.47
CA HIS A 299 3.21 9.67 2.83
C HIS A 299 3.03 11.15 3.14
N THR A 300 2.31 11.43 4.22
CA THR A 300 2.11 12.77 4.76
C THR A 300 2.21 12.75 6.28
N ARG A 301 2.43 13.91 6.91
CA ARG A 301 2.27 14.04 8.36
C ARG A 301 0.79 13.82 8.70
N PRO A 302 0.45 12.89 9.59
CA PRO A 302 -0.93 12.69 10.01
C PRO A 302 -1.41 13.92 10.80
N PRO A 303 -2.70 14.26 10.74
CA PRO A 303 -3.30 15.18 11.69
C PRO A 303 -3.10 14.71 13.14
N ALA A 304 -3.12 15.65 14.08
CA ALA A 304 -2.98 15.34 15.50
C ALA A 304 -4.05 14.31 15.93
N ASP A 305 -3.66 13.37 16.78
CA ASP A 305 -4.53 12.32 17.31
C ASP A 305 -5.22 11.42 16.26
N LEU A 306 -4.80 11.45 14.99
CA LEU A 306 -5.37 10.55 13.98
C LEU A 306 -5.09 9.09 14.34
N LEU A 307 -3.85 8.76 14.72
CA LEU A 307 -3.44 7.39 15.04
C LEU A 307 -4.07 6.86 16.33
N SER A 308 -4.51 7.73 17.25
CA SER A 308 -5.24 7.31 18.45
C SER A 308 -6.73 7.12 18.21
N ARG A 309 -7.31 7.86 17.25
CA ARG A 309 -8.72 7.72 16.82
C ARG A 309 -8.95 6.63 15.78
N LEU A 310 -7.91 6.21 15.07
CA LEU A 310 -8.05 5.24 14.00
C LEU A 310 -8.37 3.86 14.58
N HIS A 311 -9.59 3.41 14.36
CA HIS A 311 -9.99 2.04 14.68
C HIS A 311 -9.58 1.13 13.52
N TRP A 312 -8.55 0.33 13.74
CA TRP A 312 -8.17 -0.71 12.80
C TRP A 312 -8.89 -2.01 13.18
N PRO A 313 -9.84 -2.49 12.37
CA PRO A 313 -10.66 -3.63 12.73
C PRO A 313 -9.88 -4.93 12.59
N THR A 314 -9.95 -5.77 13.61
CA THR A 314 -9.41 -7.13 13.61
C THR A 314 -10.53 -8.17 13.53
N LEU A 315 -10.18 -9.46 13.52
CA LEU A 315 -11.18 -10.50 13.74
C LEU A 315 -11.74 -10.36 15.16
N VAL A 316 -13.05 -10.52 15.30
CA VAL A 316 -13.73 -10.60 16.60
C VAL A 316 -13.55 -12.03 17.15
N GLY A 317 -13.13 -12.15 18.41
CA GLY A 317 -12.73 -13.42 19.05
C GLY A 317 -13.79 -14.52 19.14
N GLY A 318 -15.04 -14.23 18.78
CA GLY A 318 -16.12 -15.22 18.74
C GLY A 318 -16.14 -16.13 17.51
N ALA A 319 -15.61 -15.69 16.36
CA ALA A 319 -15.80 -16.43 15.11
C ALA A 319 -14.96 -17.71 15.01
N HIS A 320 -13.80 -17.76 15.67
CA HIS A 320 -12.91 -18.94 15.62
C HIS A 320 -13.29 -20.03 16.63
N ARG A 321 -14.07 -19.70 17.68
CA ARG A 321 -14.52 -20.69 18.69
C ARG A 321 -15.64 -21.59 18.17
N ALA A 322 -16.30 -21.22 17.07
CA ALA A 322 -17.29 -22.05 16.39
C ALA A 322 -16.63 -23.03 15.42
N SER A 323 -15.86 -24.00 15.93
CA SER A 323 -15.61 -25.23 15.18
C SER A 323 -16.93 -25.99 15.02
N PRO A 324 -17.23 -26.59 13.84
CA PRO A 324 -18.41 -27.42 13.64
C PRO A 324 -18.23 -28.72 14.42
N THR A 325 -18.66 -28.71 15.68
CA THR A 325 -18.77 -29.91 16.49
C THR A 325 -20.14 -30.52 16.23
N GLY A 326 -20.14 -31.68 15.58
CA GLY A 326 -21.28 -32.59 15.60
C GLY A 326 -21.80 -33.05 14.24
N SER A 327 -21.03 -33.87 13.51
CA SER A 327 -21.63 -35.00 12.79
C SER A 327 -21.14 -36.27 13.45
N SER A 328 -21.91 -36.73 14.43
CA SER A 328 -21.77 -38.04 15.05
C SER A 328 -22.04 -39.11 13.99
N ASP A 329 -20.98 -39.81 13.58
CA ASP A 329 -21.08 -41.16 13.05
C ASP A 329 -21.61 -42.06 14.16
N THR A 330 -22.85 -42.52 14.03
CA THR A 330 -23.33 -43.71 14.72
C THR A 330 -24.43 -44.34 13.88
N GLU A 331 -24.07 -45.24 12.97
CA GLU A 331 -24.99 -46.32 12.63
C GLU A 331 -24.22 -47.64 12.49
N THR A 332 -24.58 -48.50 13.41
CA THR A 332 -23.98 -49.78 13.77
C THR A 332 -24.28 -50.84 12.72
N PHE A 333 -23.29 -51.67 12.47
CA PHE A 333 -23.33 -52.89 11.66
C PHE A 333 -24.02 -54.02 12.45
N GLU A 334 -25.15 -54.58 11.97
CA GLU A 334 -25.61 -55.96 12.27
C GLU A 334 -26.78 -56.35 11.33
N ALA A 335 -26.54 -57.12 10.25
CA ALA A 335 -26.66 -58.58 10.10
C ALA A 335 -28.08 -59.18 9.92
N ALA A 336 -28.26 -59.77 8.73
CA ALA A 336 -28.89 -61.07 8.43
C ALA A 336 -30.40 -61.23 8.17
N ARG A 337 -30.66 -62.01 7.10
CA ARG A 337 -31.90 -62.71 6.65
C ARG A 337 -32.95 -61.77 6.03
N THR A 338 -33.51 -62.02 4.84
CA THR A 338 -33.75 -63.25 4.08
C THR A 338 -33.91 -62.89 2.61
#